data_AF-A0A388LPL4-F1
#
_entry.id   AF-A0A388LPL4-F1
#
_cell.length_a   1.000
_cell.length_b   1.000
_cell.length_c   1.000
_cell.angle_alpha   90.00
_cell.angle_beta   90.00
_cell.angle_gamma   90.00
#
_symmetry.space_group_name_H-M   'P 1'
#
loop_
_entity.id
_entity.type
_entity.pdbx_description
1 polymer ?
#
loop_
_entity_poly.entity_id
_entity_poly.type
_entity_poly.pdbx_seq_one_letter_code
_entity_poly.pdbx_strand_id
1 'polypeptide(L)'
;MAERRTGGTAEQSGNYEDGEEERRPVVDPQQFAEVKTWLQEVFHLVGREVPSFEYTPRTIAELHRISTMSRRRTKIADIMAKDLRERSGEFRREAVRLKELLNGIGLGQENFSQAASNSIHALAATADHLDLKDAQISSYFVAMADLSLKMAEVREKREKARRESASMLDHTRKAIARLTQLKRLWSQLEEEAAMQNGPMSKWQEFVGMMASKERQYKQQLQNYQNILMRAGYTPEIAHGTLLEAAARHTQLVKSTEPVLGTLRSYQDLPPVSHLLVGAAPACSLVGGLSMDVAATGFPVIL
;
A
#
# COMPACT_ATOMS: atom_id res chain seq x y z
N MET A 1 -7.27 -75.92 7.27
CA MET A 1 -6.73 -75.98 8.65
C MET A 1 -6.73 -74.54 9.15
N ALA A 2 -7.77 -73.99 9.81
CA ALA A 2 -8.42 -74.41 11.07
C ALA A 2 -7.34 -74.73 12.13
N GLU A 3 -7.18 -74.01 13.24
CA GLU A 3 -8.14 -73.64 14.31
C GLU A 3 -7.61 -72.44 15.13
N ARG A 4 -8.47 -71.46 15.50
CA ARG A 4 -9.12 -71.20 16.82
C ARG A 4 -8.15 -70.91 17.99
N ARG A 5 -8.12 -69.66 18.48
CA ARG A 5 -8.89 -69.05 19.61
C ARG A 5 -8.31 -69.37 21.00
N THR A 6 -7.93 -68.30 21.70
CA THR A 6 -8.47 -67.70 22.96
C THR A 6 -7.31 -66.91 23.58
N GLY A 7 -7.41 -65.63 23.96
CA GLY A 7 -8.44 -64.92 24.71
C GLY A 7 -7.73 -64.31 25.92
N GLY A 8 -7.92 -63.01 26.19
CA GLY A 8 -7.32 -62.36 27.36
C GLY A 8 -7.25 -60.84 27.26
N THR A 9 -8.40 -60.19 27.48
CA THR A 9 -8.54 -58.75 27.75
C THR A 9 -8.14 -58.44 29.19
N ALA A 10 -7.35 -57.38 29.39
CA ALA A 10 -7.34 -56.63 30.65
C ALA A 10 -6.98 -55.17 30.36
N GLU A 11 -7.95 -54.30 30.59
CA GLU A 11 -7.82 -52.85 30.66
C GLU A 11 -7.06 -52.46 31.95
N GLN A 12 -6.10 -51.56 31.82
CA GLN A 12 -5.70 -50.64 32.89
C GLN A 12 -4.99 -49.44 32.23
N SER A 13 -5.69 -48.31 32.11
CA SER A 13 -5.62 -47.19 33.05
C SER A 13 -4.34 -46.38 32.89
N GLY A 14 -4.54 -45.16 32.39
CA GLY A 14 -3.59 -44.09 32.10
C GLY A 14 -2.26 -44.04 32.84
N ASN A 15 -1.25 -43.58 32.10
CA ASN A 15 -0.45 -42.47 32.60
C ASN A 15 -0.03 -41.57 31.43
N TYR A 16 -0.46 -40.31 31.52
CA TYR A 16 0.15 -39.19 30.84
C TYR A 16 1.53 -39.00 31.48
N GLU A 17 2.60 -39.23 30.73
CA GLU A 17 3.89 -38.59 31.00
C GLU A 17 4.31 -37.87 29.73
N ASP A 18 4.08 -36.56 29.76
CA ASP A 18 4.84 -35.57 29.01
C ASP A 18 6.32 -35.85 29.23
N GLY A 19 6.96 -36.42 28.21
CA GLY A 19 8.40 -36.47 28.07
C GLY A 19 8.76 -35.73 26.80
N GLU A 20 9.08 -34.44 26.93
CA GLU A 20 9.82 -33.68 25.93
C GLU A 20 11.17 -34.37 25.67
N GLU A 21 11.17 -35.40 24.82
CA GLU A 21 12.40 -35.91 24.23
C GLU A 21 12.74 -34.99 23.06
N GLU A 22 13.36 -33.86 23.41
CA GLU A 22 14.10 -32.98 22.53
C GLU A 22 15.07 -33.86 21.72
N ARG A 23 14.63 -34.27 20.52
CA ARG A 23 15.44 -35.00 19.56
C ARG A 23 16.62 -34.11 19.19
N ARG A 24 17.68 -34.18 19.98
CA ARG A 24 18.98 -33.63 19.63
C ARG A 24 19.32 -34.22 18.27
N PRO A 25 19.44 -33.38 17.24
CA PRO A 25 19.68 -33.88 15.90
C PRO A 25 21.04 -34.59 15.89
N VAL A 26 20.99 -35.90 15.73
CA VAL A 26 22.16 -36.78 15.75
C VAL A 26 23.05 -36.40 14.56
N VAL A 27 24.20 -35.79 14.87
CA VAL A 27 25.24 -35.53 13.89
C VAL A 27 25.87 -36.86 13.50
N ASP A 28 25.92 -37.16 12.20
CA ASP A 28 26.62 -38.32 11.68
C ASP A 28 28.15 -38.17 11.95
N PRO A 29 28.76 -39.01 12.81
CA PRO A 29 30.14 -38.83 13.24
C PRO A 29 31.15 -38.97 12.09
N GLN A 30 30.79 -39.70 11.04
CA GLN A 30 31.64 -39.88 9.87
C GLN A 30 31.70 -38.58 9.03
N GLN A 31 30.55 -37.98 8.76
CA GLN A 31 30.46 -36.70 8.02
C GLN A 31 31.21 -35.59 8.76
N PHE A 32 31.14 -35.59 10.09
CA PHE A 32 31.85 -34.63 10.92
C PHE A 32 33.38 -34.76 10.80
N ALA A 33 33.92 -35.98 10.85
CA ALA A 33 35.35 -36.23 10.70
C ALA A 33 35.85 -35.84 9.29
N GLU A 34 35.08 -36.14 8.25
CA GLU A 34 35.37 -35.76 6.86
C GLU A 34 35.40 -34.23 6.69
N VAL A 35 34.44 -33.51 7.30
CA VAL A 35 34.41 -32.04 7.26
C VAL A 35 35.58 -31.43 8.02
N LYS A 36 35.91 -31.96 9.20
CA LYS A 36 37.02 -31.45 10.01
C LYS A 36 38.37 -31.60 9.31
N THR A 37 38.63 -32.77 8.73
CA THR A 37 39.85 -33.03 7.96
C THR A 37 39.92 -32.16 6.71
N TRP A 38 38.81 -32.03 5.96
CA TRP A 38 38.75 -31.16 4.79
C TRP A 38 38.97 -29.67 5.15
N LEU A 39 38.38 -29.17 6.24
CA LEU A 39 38.61 -27.79 6.70
C LEU A 39 40.08 -27.58 7.06
N GLN A 40 40.70 -28.52 7.76
CA GLN A 40 42.13 -28.46 8.05
C GLN A 40 42.95 -28.40 6.76
N GLU A 41 42.73 -29.31 5.80
CA GLU A 41 43.41 -29.30 4.50
C GLU A 41 43.29 -27.95 3.78
N VAL A 42 42.07 -27.41 3.67
CA VAL A 42 41.80 -26.16 2.93
C VAL A 42 42.43 -24.95 3.61
N PHE A 43 42.36 -24.85 4.93
CA PHE A 43 42.91 -23.72 5.67
C PHE A 43 44.43 -23.80 5.82
N HIS A 44 45.00 -25.01 5.92
CA HIS A 44 46.45 -25.22 5.88
C HIS A 44 47.06 -24.79 4.54
N LEU A 45 46.37 -25.01 3.41
CA LEU A 45 46.82 -24.54 2.09
C LEU A 45 46.97 -23.01 2.02
N VAL A 46 46.20 -22.27 2.82
CA VAL A 46 46.21 -20.79 2.89
C VAL A 46 47.03 -20.28 4.09
N GLY A 47 47.64 -21.19 4.87
CA GLY A 47 48.43 -20.84 6.06
C GLY A 47 47.61 -20.24 7.19
N ARG A 48 46.31 -20.58 7.29
CA ARG A 48 45.40 -20.09 8.34
C ARG A 48 44.90 -21.25 9.20
N GLU A 49 44.52 -20.94 10.43
CA GLU A 49 43.83 -21.88 11.32
C GLU A 49 42.31 -21.90 11.01
N VAL A 50 41.65 -23.01 11.32
CA VAL A 50 40.20 -23.17 11.11
C VAL A 50 39.47 -22.26 12.12
N PRO A 51 38.67 -21.27 11.65
CA PRO A 51 37.91 -20.42 12.55
C PRO A 51 36.92 -21.24 13.40
N SER A 52 36.66 -20.81 14.63
CA SER A 52 35.61 -21.43 15.46
C SER A 52 34.24 -21.21 14.82
N PHE A 53 33.48 -22.29 14.63
CA PHE A 53 32.10 -22.25 14.11
C PHE A 53 31.18 -23.15 14.93
N GLU A 54 29.88 -22.91 14.83
CA GLU A 54 28.87 -23.69 15.55
C GLU A 54 28.68 -25.07 14.93
N TYR A 55 28.89 -26.11 15.74
CA TYR A 55 28.74 -27.51 15.35
C TYR A 55 27.28 -27.98 15.43
N THR A 56 26.43 -27.33 14.63
CA THR A 56 25.03 -27.71 14.45
C THR A 56 24.93 -28.76 13.33
N PRO A 57 24.08 -29.79 13.41
CA PRO A 57 23.87 -30.78 12.32
C PRO A 57 23.60 -30.17 10.95
N ARG A 58 22.84 -29.06 10.90
CA ARG A 58 22.54 -28.32 9.68
C ARG A 58 23.80 -27.71 9.09
N THR A 59 24.66 -27.16 9.94
CA THR A 59 25.96 -26.60 9.55
C THR A 59 26.90 -27.70 9.05
N ILE A 60 26.96 -28.85 9.74
CA ILE A 60 27.82 -29.98 9.35
C ILE A 60 27.35 -30.60 8.03
N ALA A 61 26.04 -30.79 7.84
CA ALA A 61 25.48 -31.30 6.59
C ALA A 61 25.76 -30.34 5.41
N GLU A 62 25.63 -29.04 5.63
CA GLU A 62 25.91 -28.05 4.59
C GLU A 62 27.42 -27.95 4.29
N LEU A 63 28.28 -28.00 5.32
CA LEU A 63 29.73 -28.08 5.13
C LEU A 63 30.16 -29.38 4.44
N HIS A 64 29.52 -30.51 4.75
CA HIS A 64 29.76 -31.78 4.06
C HIS A 64 29.39 -31.67 2.58
N ARG A 65 28.22 -31.08 2.27
CA ARG A 65 27.80 -30.78 0.90
C ARG A 65 28.81 -29.88 0.16
N ILE A 66 29.32 -28.85 0.81
CA ILE A 66 30.34 -27.96 0.24
C ILE A 66 31.66 -28.71 0.03
N SER A 67 32.09 -29.51 1.00
CA SER A 67 33.34 -30.28 0.94
C SER A 67 33.33 -31.30 -0.20
N THR A 68 32.23 -32.05 -0.36
CA THR A 68 32.06 -33.03 -1.44
C THR A 68 32.04 -32.36 -2.80
N MET A 69 31.34 -31.22 -2.94
CA MET A 69 31.33 -30.45 -4.17
C MET A 69 32.70 -29.86 -4.49
N SER A 70 33.42 -29.33 -3.49
CA SER A 70 34.78 -28.81 -3.63
C SER A 70 35.74 -29.91 -4.09
N ARG A 71 35.77 -31.05 -3.39
CA ARG A 71 36.63 -32.21 -3.75
C ARG A 71 36.36 -32.73 -5.15
N ARG A 72 35.08 -32.83 -5.56
CA ARG A 72 34.70 -33.22 -6.93
C ARG A 72 35.25 -32.23 -7.96
N ARG A 73 35.08 -30.92 -7.73
CA ARG A 73 35.60 -29.87 -8.63
C ARG A 73 37.12 -29.90 -8.71
N THR A 74 37.82 -30.02 -7.58
CA THR A 74 39.29 -30.13 -7.55
C THR A 74 39.78 -31.35 -8.31
N LYS A 75 39.12 -32.52 -8.15
CA LYS A 75 39.48 -33.73 -8.89
C LYS A 75 39.30 -33.57 -10.40
N ILE A 76 38.18 -32.96 -10.83
CA ILE A 76 37.95 -32.67 -12.25
C ILE A 76 39.01 -31.71 -12.78
N ALA A 77 39.33 -30.65 -12.04
CA ALA A 77 40.36 -29.69 -12.42
C ALA A 77 41.75 -30.34 -12.52
N ASP A 78 42.10 -31.26 -11.62
CA ASP A 78 43.37 -32.00 -11.68
C ASP A 78 43.44 -32.91 -12.91
N ILE A 79 42.35 -33.65 -13.21
CA ILE A 79 42.26 -34.49 -14.41
C ILE A 79 42.40 -33.64 -15.68
N MET A 80 41.66 -32.53 -15.77
CA MET A 80 41.74 -31.60 -16.91
C MET A 80 43.14 -30.99 -17.04
N ALA A 81 43.79 -30.64 -15.92
CA ALA A 81 45.14 -30.11 -15.92
C ALA A 81 46.17 -31.14 -16.40
N LYS A 82 46.00 -32.43 -16.06
CA LYS A 82 46.85 -33.51 -16.57
C LYS A 82 46.65 -33.71 -18.07
N ASP A 83 45.40 -33.84 -18.52
CA ASP A 83 45.05 -33.97 -19.93
C ASP A 83 45.61 -32.83 -20.80
N LEU A 84 45.43 -31.58 -20.36
CA LEU A 84 45.97 -30.41 -21.06
C LEU A 84 47.50 -30.41 -21.11
N ARG A 85 48.18 -30.88 -20.05
CA ARG A 85 49.65 -30.99 -20.05
C ARG A 85 50.12 -32.05 -21.03
N GLU A 86 49.50 -33.23 -21.03
CA GLU A 86 49.83 -34.32 -21.97
C GLU A 86 49.64 -33.87 -23.41
N ARG A 87 48.47 -33.30 -23.72
CA ARG A 87 48.14 -32.75 -25.04
C ARG A 87 49.10 -31.64 -25.46
N SER A 88 49.49 -30.74 -24.54
CA SER A 88 50.49 -29.71 -24.83
C SER A 88 51.86 -30.32 -25.18
N GLY A 89 52.23 -31.43 -24.54
CA GLY A 89 53.46 -32.15 -24.81
C GLY A 89 53.46 -32.83 -26.19
N GLU A 90 52.32 -33.37 -26.60
CA GLU A 90 52.11 -33.91 -27.96
C GLU A 90 52.22 -32.82 -29.02
N PHE A 91 51.50 -31.70 -28.85
CA PHE A 91 51.57 -30.59 -29.80
C PHE A 91 52.97 -30.00 -29.91
N ARG A 92 53.73 -29.90 -28.82
CA ARG A 92 55.13 -29.45 -28.87
C ARG A 92 56.02 -30.41 -29.65
N ARG A 93 55.86 -31.73 -29.44
CA ARG A 93 56.63 -32.75 -30.19
C ARG A 93 56.30 -32.69 -31.68
N GLU A 94 55.03 -32.56 -32.02
CA GLU A 94 54.59 -32.44 -33.41
C GLU A 94 55.05 -31.14 -34.06
N ALA A 95 55.04 -30.01 -33.33
CA ALA A 95 55.57 -28.75 -33.82
C ALA A 95 57.07 -28.82 -34.13
N VAL A 96 57.85 -29.51 -33.29
CA VAL A 96 59.28 -29.79 -33.56
C VAL A 96 59.43 -30.64 -34.82
N ARG A 97 58.66 -31.72 -34.95
CA ARG A 97 58.68 -32.60 -36.14
C ARG A 97 58.38 -31.84 -37.43
N LEU A 98 57.34 -31.00 -37.42
CA LEU A 98 56.96 -30.18 -38.58
C LEU A 98 58.03 -29.13 -38.92
N LYS A 99 58.64 -28.51 -37.90
CA LYS A 99 59.74 -27.57 -38.09
C LYS A 99 60.96 -28.25 -38.74
N GLU A 100 61.34 -29.42 -38.27
CA GLU A 100 62.45 -30.19 -38.86
C GLU A 100 62.18 -30.56 -40.33
N LEU A 101 60.95 -30.98 -40.64
CA LEU A 101 60.54 -31.30 -42.01
C LEU A 101 60.57 -30.07 -42.93
N LEU A 102 60.07 -28.92 -42.47
CA LEU A 102 60.12 -27.65 -43.20
C LEU A 102 61.57 -27.21 -43.46
N ASN A 103 62.44 -27.32 -42.45
CA ASN A 103 63.87 -27.05 -42.60
C ASN A 103 64.53 -27.98 -43.62
N GLY A 104 64.17 -29.26 -43.64
CA GLY A 104 64.67 -30.24 -44.61
C GLY A 104 64.29 -29.93 -46.06
N ILE A 105 63.16 -29.24 -46.30
CA ILE A 105 62.69 -28.81 -47.63
C ILE A 105 63.23 -27.40 -47.98
N GLY A 106 63.95 -26.74 -47.06
CA GLY A 106 64.43 -25.38 -47.25
C GLY A 106 63.36 -24.31 -47.05
N LEU A 107 62.28 -24.63 -46.35
CA LEU A 107 61.22 -23.70 -45.92
C LEU A 107 61.39 -23.30 -44.45
N GLY A 108 62.64 -23.18 -44.00
CA GLY A 108 62.95 -22.72 -42.65
C GLY A 108 62.52 -21.27 -42.42
N GLN A 109 62.32 -20.90 -41.15
CA GLN A 109 61.89 -19.55 -40.76
C GLN A 109 62.86 -18.48 -41.28
N GLU A 110 64.14 -18.81 -41.31
CA GLU A 110 65.26 -18.01 -41.83
C GLU A 110 65.23 -17.76 -43.34
N ASN A 111 64.46 -18.54 -44.12
CA ASN A 111 64.43 -18.44 -45.57
C ASN A 111 63.31 -17.54 -46.10
N PHE A 112 62.43 -17.05 -45.21
CA PHE A 112 61.36 -16.13 -45.58
C PHE A 112 61.84 -14.68 -45.60
N SER A 113 61.24 -13.87 -46.49
CA SER A 113 61.39 -12.42 -46.41
C SER A 113 60.73 -11.89 -45.12
N GLN A 114 61.21 -10.76 -44.60
CA GLN A 114 60.63 -10.14 -43.40
C GLN A 114 59.12 -9.88 -43.55
N ALA A 115 58.67 -9.51 -44.76
CA ALA A 115 57.26 -9.30 -45.06
C ALA A 115 56.43 -10.58 -44.95
N ALA A 116 56.95 -11.71 -45.44
CA ALA A 116 56.29 -13.02 -45.34
C ALA A 116 56.26 -13.54 -43.89
N SER A 117 57.35 -13.35 -43.14
CA SER A 117 57.37 -13.71 -41.72
C SER A 117 56.34 -12.91 -40.92
N ASN A 118 56.21 -11.61 -41.19
CA ASN A 118 55.24 -10.76 -40.51
C ASN A 118 53.79 -11.15 -40.84
N SER A 119 53.50 -11.49 -42.10
CA SER A 119 52.14 -11.89 -42.50
C SER A 119 51.73 -13.25 -41.92
N ILE A 120 52.64 -14.24 -41.90
CA ILE A 120 52.40 -15.54 -41.26
C ILE A 120 52.17 -15.37 -39.74
N HIS A 121 52.99 -14.54 -39.08
CA HIS A 121 52.79 -14.26 -37.66
C HIS A 121 51.46 -13.54 -37.40
N ALA A 122 51.07 -12.59 -38.24
CA ALA A 122 49.79 -11.91 -38.11
C ALA A 122 48.61 -12.89 -38.27
N LEU A 123 48.70 -13.83 -39.23
CA LEU A 123 47.68 -14.87 -39.42
C LEU A 123 47.64 -15.86 -38.24
N ALA A 124 48.78 -16.31 -37.74
CA ALA A 124 48.83 -17.17 -36.56
C ALA A 124 48.21 -16.48 -35.34
N ALA A 125 48.55 -15.21 -35.13
CA ALA A 125 47.95 -14.41 -34.07
C ALA A 125 46.44 -14.27 -34.25
N THR A 126 45.93 -13.98 -35.46
CA THR A 126 44.48 -13.89 -35.66
C THR A 126 43.77 -15.23 -35.48
N ALA A 127 44.38 -16.36 -35.87
CA ALA A 127 43.87 -17.69 -35.56
C ALA A 127 43.80 -17.96 -34.05
N ASP A 128 44.84 -17.61 -33.30
CA ASP A 128 44.88 -17.77 -31.85
C ASP A 128 43.77 -16.93 -31.17
N HIS A 129 43.55 -15.69 -31.64
CA HIS A 129 42.48 -14.82 -31.11
C HIS A 129 41.07 -15.31 -31.48
N LEU A 130 40.93 -15.98 -32.63
CA LEU A 130 39.67 -16.56 -33.10
C LEU A 130 39.46 -18.01 -32.62
N ASP A 131 40.41 -18.57 -31.86
CA ASP A 131 40.42 -19.96 -31.38
C ASP A 131 40.25 -20.99 -32.52
N LEU A 132 40.97 -20.78 -33.63
CA LEU A 132 40.93 -21.64 -34.81
C LEU A 132 41.88 -22.82 -34.68
N LYS A 133 41.45 -23.98 -35.19
CA LYS A 133 42.24 -25.22 -35.23
C LYS A 133 42.97 -25.43 -36.55
N ASP A 134 42.48 -24.81 -37.62
CA ASP A 134 42.97 -24.95 -38.98
C ASP A 134 43.29 -23.59 -39.60
N ALA A 135 44.30 -23.55 -40.48
CA ALA A 135 44.66 -22.35 -41.24
C ALA A 135 43.81 -22.14 -42.52
N GLN A 136 42.59 -22.68 -42.57
CA GLN A 136 41.70 -22.56 -43.73
C GLN A 136 40.97 -21.22 -43.76
N ILE A 137 40.95 -20.56 -44.91
CA ILE A 137 40.29 -19.26 -45.13
C ILE A 137 38.80 -19.28 -44.75
N SER A 138 38.09 -20.37 -45.06
CA SER A 138 36.68 -20.56 -44.69
C SER A 138 36.46 -20.51 -43.18
N SER A 139 37.38 -21.09 -42.40
CA SER A 139 37.33 -21.11 -40.93
C SER A 139 37.48 -19.70 -40.36
N TYR A 140 38.41 -18.90 -40.90
CA TYR A 140 38.55 -17.47 -40.54
C TYR A 140 37.28 -16.68 -40.82
N PHE A 141 36.67 -16.83 -42.01
CA PHE A 141 35.47 -16.09 -42.35
C PHE A 141 34.29 -16.42 -41.43
N VAL A 142 34.10 -17.70 -41.10
CA VAL A 142 33.04 -18.13 -40.18
C VAL A 142 33.28 -17.55 -38.78
N ALA A 143 34.50 -17.68 -38.24
CA ALA A 143 34.81 -17.16 -36.91
C ALA A 143 34.72 -15.63 -36.82
N MET A 144 35.13 -14.91 -37.88
CA MET A 144 34.96 -13.46 -37.97
C MET A 144 33.48 -13.06 -38.06
N ALA A 145 32.67 -13.80 -38.82
CA ALA A 145 31.23 -13.56 -38.90
C ALA A 145 30.56 -13.79 -37.53
N ASP A 146 30.89 -14.89 -36.85
CA ASP A 146 30.40 -15.20 -35.51
C ASP A 146 30.81 -14.13 -34.49
N LEU A 147 32.06 -13.66 -34.55
CA LEU A 147 32.55 -12.58 -33.69
C LEU A 147 31.80 -11.27 -33.98
N SER A 148 31.57 -10.94 -35.25
CA SER A 148 30.81 -9.75 -35.65
C SER A 148 29.36 -9.79 -35.13
N LEU A 149 28.71 -10.96 -35.22
CA LEU A 149 27.37 -11.16 -34.68
C LEU A 149 27.34 -11.02 -33.15
N LYS A 150 28.28 -11.66 -32.44
CA LYS A 150 28.42 -11.50 -30.98
C LYS A 150 28.68 -10.05 -30.59
N MET A 151 29.50 -9.33 -31.34
CA MET A 151 29.73 -7.90 -31.12
C MET A 151 28.45 -7.08 -31.31
N ALA A 152 27.65 -7.37 -32.33
CA ALA A 152 26.37 -6.69 -32.56
C ALA A 152 25.38 -6.97 -31.41
N GLU A 153 25.25 -8.22 -30.97
CA GLU A 153 24.39 -8.62 -29.85
C GLU A 153 24.80 -7.91 -28.55
N VAL A 154 26.10 -7.86 -28.24
CA VAL A 154 26.62 -7.16 -27.06
C VAL A 154 26.37 -5.66 -27.15
N ARG A 155 26.54 -5.04 -28.32
CA ARG A 155 26.24 -3.61 -28.52
C ARG A 155 24.75 -3.34 -28.32
N GLU A 156 23.87 -4.19 -28.84
CA GLU A 156 22.43 -4.03 -28.66
C GLU A 156 22.04 -4.12 -27.18
N LYS A 157 22.54 -5.14 -26.46
CA LYS A 157 22.33 -5.30 -25.01
C LYS A 157 22.84 -4.07 -24.24
N ARG A 158 24.02 -3.55 -24.60
CA ARG A 158 24.59 -2.35 -24.00
C ARG A 158 23.72 -1.12 -24.24
N GLU A 159 23.24 -0.91 -25.47
CA GLU A 159 22.34 0.21 -25.77
C GLU A 159 20.99 0.08 -25.06
N LYS A 160 20.44 -1.13 -24.96
CA LYS A 160 19.22 -1.38 -24.18
C LYS A 160 19.42 -1.02 -22.71
N ALA A 161 20.49 -1.52 -22.08
CA ALA A 161 20.83 -1.19 -20.70
C ALA A 161 21.06 0.32 -20.50
N ARG A 162 21.68 0.99 -21.48
CA ARG A 162 21.89 2.45 -21.47
C ARG A 162 20.57 3.21 -21.51
N ARG A 163 19.62 2.80 -22.37
CA ARG A 163 18.29 3.41 -22.45
C ARG A 163 17.49 3.22 -21.17
N GLU A 164 17.50 2.00 -20.60
CA GLU A 164 16.83 1.71 -19.33
C GLU A 164 17.43 2.53 -18.18
N SER A 165 18.76 2.61 -18.10
CA SER A 165 19.46 3.46 -17.13
C SER A 165 19.08 4.93 -17.27
N ALA A 166 19.05 5.46 -18.49
CA ALA A 166 18.64 6.85 -18.74
C ALA A 166 17.18 7.10 -18.32
N SER A 167 16.26 6.18 -18.64
CA SER A 167 14.85 6.28 -18.23
C SER A 167 14.69 6.28 -16.71
N MET A 168 15.40 5.38 -16.02
CA MET A 168 15.40 5.32 -14.55
C MET A 168 15.95 6.60 -13.94
N LEU A 169 17.05 7.15 -14.47
CA LEU A 169 17.58 8.42 -14.02
C LEU A 169 16.58 9.56 -14.20
N ASP A 170 15.86 9.63 -15.32
CA ASP A 170 14.83 10.65 -15.51
C ASP A 170 13.64 10.49 -14.54
N HIS A 171 13.23 9.25 -14.25
CA HIS A 171 12.23 9.00 -13.20
C HIS A 171 12.72 9.47 -11.83
N THR A 172 13.97 9.19 -11.46
CA THR A 172 14.53 9.65 -10.18
C THR A 172 14.61 11.17 -10.11
N ARG A 173 15.03 11.85 -11.19
CA ARG A 173 15.05 13.32 -11.27
C ARG A 173 13.66 13.92 -11.10
N LYS A 174 12.64 13.36 -11.77
CA LYS A 174 11.24 13.78 -11.62
C LYS A 174 10.73 13.59 -10.19
N ALA A 175 11.06 12.45 -9.56
CA ALA A 175 10.68 12.18 -8.17
C ALA A 175 11.33 13.17 -7.20
N ILE A 176 12.63 13.46 -7.37
CA ILE A 176 13.36 14.45 -6.56
C ILE A 176 12.76 15.85 -6.73
N ALA A 177 12.41 16.26 -7.96
CA ALA A 177 11.77 17.55 -8.21
C ALA A 177 10.42 17.67 -7.51
N ARG A 178 9.57 16.63 -7.60
CA ARG A 178 8.27 16.58 -6.90
C ARG A 178 8.44 16.61 -5.38
N LEU A 179 9.39 15.84 -4.84
CA LEU A 179 9.68 15.83 -3.41
C LEU A 179 10.13 17.21 -2.92
N THR A 180 10.98 17.88 -3.69
CA THR A 180 11.43 19.25 -3.38
C THR A 180 10.26 20.24 -3.40
N GLN A 181 9.36 20.12 -4.38
CA GLN A 181 8.15 20.94 -4.45
C GLN A 181 7.24 20.69 -3.24
N LEU A 182 6.98 19.43 -2.88
CA LEU A 182 6.14 19.08 -1.73
C LEU A 182 6.72 19.62 -0.42
N LYS A 183 8.04 19.53 -0.23
CA LYS A 183 8.69 20.13 0.95
C LYS A 183 8.46 21.64 1.04
N ARG A 184 8.53 22.34 -0.09
CA ARG A 184 8.27 23.79 -0.16
C ARG A 184 6.81 24.13 0.13
N LEU A 185 5.88 23.36 -0.43
CA LEU A 185 4.44 23.56 -0.17
C LEU A 185 4.11 23.27 1.29
N TRP A 186 4.74 22.25 1.88
CA TRP A 186 4.55 21.91 3.28
C TRP A 186 5.05 23.01 4.21
N SER A 187 6.24 23.58 3.95
CA SER A 187 6.73 24.72 4.74
C SER A 187 5.83 25.95 4.60
N GLN A 188 5.31 26.22 3.40
CA GLN A 188 4.34 27.32 3.18
C GLN A 188 3.04 27.09 3.96
N LEU A 189 2.50 25.87 3.94
CA LEU A 189 1.29 25.53 4.66
C LEU A 189 1.49 25.63 6.19
N GLU A 190 2.66 25.25 6.68
CA GLU A 190 3.01 25.37 8.10
C GLU A 190 3.15 26.84 8.53
N GLU A 191 3.75 27.69 7.69
CA GLU A 191 3.76 29.16 7.88
C GLU A 191 2.35 29.75 7.87
N GLU A 192 1.50 29.37 6.91
CA GLU A 192 0.11 29.83 6.82
C GLU A 192 -0.72 29.40 8.04
N ALA A 193 -0.57 28.14 8.49
CA ALA A 193 -1.22 27.64 9.68
C ALA A 193 -0.77 28.41 10.94
N ALA A 194 0.52 28.69 11.07
CA ALA A 194 1.06 29.52 12.16
C ALA A 194 0.47 30.94 12.14
N MET A 195 0.32 31.54 10.96
CA MET A 195 -0.30 32.85 10.78
C MET A 195 -1.80 32.86 11.18
N GLN A 196 -2.53 31.77 10.92
CA GLN A 196 -3.95 31.66 11.26
C GLN A 196 -4.22 31.36 12.74
N ASN A 197 -3.28 30.75 13.46
CA ASN A 197 -3.46 30.40 14.88
C ASN A 197 -3.80 31.62 15.76
N GLY A 198 -3.17 32.78 15.50
CA GLY A 198 -3.44 34.01 16.25
C GLY A 198 -4.90 34.50 16.10
N PRO A 199 -5.38 34.77 14.87
CA PRO A 199 -6.78 35.07 14.60
C PRO A 199 -7.75 34.01 15.12
N MET A 200 -7.42 32.72 14.95
CA MET A 200 -8.26 31.62 15.41
C MET A 200 -8.43 31.63 16.93
N SER A 201 -7.35 31.84 17.69
CA SER A 201 -7.39 31.96 19.15
C SER A 201 -8.26 33.14 19.59
N LYS A 202 -8.10 34.31 18.96
CA LYS A 202 -8.93 35.49 19.25
C LYS A 202 -10.41 35.22 18.95
N TRP A 203 -10.70 34.54 17.85
CA TRP A 203 -12.06 34.19 17.48
C TRP A 203 -12.68 33.18 18.46
N GLN A 204 -11.90 32.20 18.93
CA GLN A 204 -12.32 31.27 19.98
C GLN A 204 -12.67 31.99 21.29
N GLU A 205 -11.84 32.94 21.72
CA GLU A 205 -12.14 33.78 22.90
C GLU A 205 -13.42 34.59 22.70
N PHE A 206 -13.60 35.20 21.53
CA PHE A 206 -14.79 35.97 21.20
C PHE A 206 -16.06 35.10 21.21
N VAL A 207 -16.01 33.91 20.61
CA VAL A 207 -17.12 32.94 20.64
C VAL A 207 -17.45 32.54 22.08
N GLY A 208 -16.43 32.30 22.92
CA GLY A 208 -16.62 32.01 24.35
C GLY A 208 -17.29 33.16 25.10
N MET A 209 -16.90 34.41 24.82
CA MET A 209 -17.53 35.61 25.37
C MET A 209 -19.00 35.72 24.94
N MET A 210 -19.29 35.50 23.66
CA MET A 210 -20.66 35.57 23.12
C MET A 210 -21.55 34.48 23.72
N ALA A 211 -21.06 33.25 23.89
CA ALA A 211 -21.78 32.17 24.57
C ALA A 211 -22.04 32.46 26.06
N SER A 212 -21.14 33.21 26.73
CA SER A 212 -21.37 33.69 28.10
C SER A 212 -22.48 34.74 28.14
N LYS A 213 -22.43 35.73 27.23
CA LYS A 213 -23.48 36.76 27.11
C LYS A 213 -24.85 36.17 26.78
N GLU A 214 -24.90 35.19 25.87
CA GLU A 214 -26.14 34.48 25.55
C GLU A 214 -26.76 33.84 26.80
N ARG A 215 -25.94 33.15 27.61
CA ARG A 215 -26.40 32.57 28.88
C ARG A 215 -26.90 33.64 29.85
N GLN A 216 -26.21 34.77 29.95
CA GLN A 216 -26.66 35.89 30.78
C GLN A 216 -28.02 36.43 30.31
N TYR A 217 -28.20 36.66 29.01
CA TYR A 217 -29.48 37.16 28.47
C TYR A 217 -30.61 36.16 28.65
N LYS A 218 -30.36 34.85 28.46
CA LYS A 218 -31.35 33.81 28.75
C LYS A 218 -31.78 33.82 30.22
N GLN A 219 -30.82 33.95 31.15
CA GLN A 219 -31.12 34.04 32.58
C GLN A 219 -31.90 35.31 32.92
N GLN A 220 -31.53 36.45 32.36
CA GLN A 220 -32.26 37.71 32.55
C GLN A 220 -33.69 37.59 32.03
N LEU A 221 -33.88 37.00 30.85
CA LEU A 221 -35.19 36.79 30.24
C LEU A 221 -36.06 35.89 31.11
N GLN A 222 -35.51 34.78 31.62
CA GLN A 222 -36.20 33.93 32.60
C GLN A 222 -36.55 34.68 33.88
N ASN A 223 -35.65 35.52 34.40
CA ASN A 223 -35.90 36.32 35.59
C ASN A 223 -37.05 37.32 35.37
N TYR A 224 -37.05 38.06 34.25
CA TYR A 224 -38.13 38.97 33.91
C TYR A 224 -39.45 38.25 33.69
N GLN A 225 -39.45 37.08 33.04
CA GLN A 225 -40.64 36.23 32.92
C GLN A 225 -41.18 35.84 34.29
N ASN A 226 -40.32 35.46 35.24
CA ASN A 226 -40.75 35.12 36.60
C ASN A 226 -41.34 36.33 37.36
N ILE A 227 -40.75 37.52 37.20
CA ILE A 227 -41.27 38.76 37.79
C ILE A 227 -42.65 39.10 37.19
N LEU A 228 -42.81 38.98 35.87
CA LEU A 228 -44.08 39.17 35.18
C LEU A 228 -45.14 38.19 35.69
N MET A 229 -44.81 36.90 35.80
CA MET A 229 -45.73 35.89 36.35
C MET A 229 -46.12 36.20 37.80
N ARG A 230 -45.19 36.65 38.64
CA ARG A 230 -45.48 37.07 40.03
C ARG A 230 -46.37 38.32 40.09
N ALA A 231 -46.27 39.21 39.11
CA ALA A 231 -47.13 40.39 38.99
C ALA A 231 -48.52 40.07 38.40
N GLY A 232 -48.83 38.80 38.14
CA GLY A 232 -50.13 38.37 37.61
C GLY A 232 -50.26 38.48 36.09
N TYR A 233 -49.15 38.59 35.37
CA TYR A 233 -49.16 38.61 33.90
C TYR A 233 -49.57 37.24 33.33
N THR A 234 -50.62 37.22 32.52
CA THR A 234 -51.06 36.06 31.73
C THR A 234 -50.82 36.32 30.23
N PRO A 235 -50.54 35.28 29.42
CA PRO A 235 -50.27 35.44 27.98
C PRO A 235 -51.46 36.03 27.20
N GLU A 236 -52.65 36.07 27.79
CA GLU A 236 -53.85 36.72 27.25
C GLU A 236 -53.77 38.26 27.25
N ILE A 237 -52.91 38.84 28.08
CA ILE A 237 -52.64 40.29 28.17
C ILE A 237 -51.41 40.66 27.33
N ALA A 238 -50.87 39.72 26.54
CA ALA A 238 -49.80 40.04 25.59
C ALA A 238 -50.30 41.01 24.52
N HIS A 239 -49.41 41.89 24.05
CA HIS A 239 -49.79 42.91 23.09
C HIS A 239 -50.44 42.33 21.82
N GLY A 240 -49.90 41.21 21.31
CA GLY A 240 -50.46 40.51 20.16
C GLY A 240 -51.87 39.95 20.42
N THR A 241 -52.09 39.28 21.55
CA THR A 241 -53.40 38.71 21.91
C THR A 241 -54.44 39.80 22.20
N LEU A 242 -54.02 40.93 22.78
CA LEU A 242 -54.87 42.11 22.97
C LEU A 242 -55.25 42.76 21.64
N LEU A 243 -54.33 42.88 20.67
CA LEU A 243 -54.63 43.38 19.33
C LEU A 243 -55.61 42.45 18.61
N GLU A 244 -55.42 41.14 18.70
CA GLU A 244 -56.36 40.16 18.14
C GLU A 244 -57.73 40.22 18.81
N ALA A 245 -57.78 40.38 20.14
CA ALA A 245 -59.03 40.54 20.89
C ALA A 245 -59.74 41.86 20.53
N ALA A 246 -58.99 42.95 20.36
CA ALA A 246 -59.52 44.24 19.91
C ALA A 246 -60.06 44.15 18.47
N ALA A 247 -59.35 43.49 17.57
CA ALA A 247 -59.82 43.23 16.21
C ALA A 247 -61.12 42.41 16.23
N ARG A 248 -61.17 41.32 17.01
CA ARG A 248 -62.39 40.52 17.20
C ARG A 248 -63.53 41.35 17.78
N HIS A 249 -63.26 42.20 18.77
CA HIS A 249 -64.26 43.11 19.34
C HIS A 249 -64.82 44.07 18.29
N THR A 250 -63.98 44.71 17.47
CA THR A 250 -64.46 45.60 16.39
C THR A 250 -65.31 44.85 15.35
N GLN A 251 -64.95 43.62 15.02
CA GLN A 251 -65.72 42.78 14.12
C GLN A 251 -67.07 42.38 14.73
N LEU A 252 -67.09 42.05 16.03
CA LEU A 252 -68.32 41.74 16.76
C LEU A 252 -69.24 42.96 16.81
N VAL A 253 -68.72 44.14 17.15
CA VAL A 253 -69.47 45.41 17.19
C VAL A 253 -70.14 45.69 15.84
N LYS A 254 -69.39 45.56 14.74
CA LYS A 254 -69.94 45.70 13.38
C LYS A 254 -71.10 44.73 13.10
N SER A 255 -71.04 43.50 13.62
CA SER A 255 -72.12 42.51 13.46
C SER A 255 -73.32 42.76 14.37
N THR A 256 -73.13 43.36 15.55
CA THR A 256 -74.19 43.58 16.55
C THR A 256 -74.91 44.93 16.42
N GLU A 257 -74.29 45.96 15.86
CA GLU A 257 -74.94 47.26 15.58
C GLU A 257 -76.26 47.14 14.81
N PRO A 258 -76.36 46.39 13.68
CA PRO A 258 -77.63 46.25 12.97
C PRO A 258 -78.69 45.52 13.81
N VAL A 259 -78.29 44.54 14.62
CA VAL A 259 -79.20 43.78 15.49
C VAL A 259 -79.76 44.67 16.60
N LEU A 260 -78.91 45.48 17.26
CA LEU A 260 -79.37 46.48 18.22
C LEU A 260 -80.25 47.56 17.57
N GLY A 261 -79.93 47.95 16.33
CA GLY A 261 -80.78 48.84 15.53
C GLY A 261 -82.18 48.27 15.33
N THR A 262 -82.31 46.98 14.98
CA THR A 262 -83.62 46.33 14.90
C THR A 262 -84.32 46.27 16.26
N LEU A 263 -83.63 45.93 17.34
CA LEU A 263 -84.22 45.84 18.68
C LEU A 263 -84.73 47.20 19.20
N ARG A 264 -84.00 48.28 18.91
CA ARG A 264 -84.39 49.66 19.28
C ARG A 264 -85.61 50.10 18.48
N SER A 265 -85.68 49.73 17.20
CA SER A 265 -86.89 49.96 16.40
C SER A 265 -88.13 49.24 16.95
N TYR A 266 -87.96 48.12 17.67
CA TYR A 266 -89.06 47.42 18.38
C TYR A 266 -89.43 48.06 19.72
N GLN A 267 -88.52 48.74 20.41
CA GLN A 267 -88.79 49.44 21.68
C GLN A 267 -89.44 50.81 21.52
N ASP A 268 -89.30 51.43 20.35
CA ASP A 268 -89.91 52.73 20.04
C ASP A 268 -91.35 52.63 19.49
N LEU A 269 -91.97 51.44 19.50
CA LEU A 269 -93.40 51.30 19.22
C LEU A 269 -94.24 51.70 20.45
N PRO A 270 -95.19 52.64 20.33
CA PRO A 270 -96.10 53.00 21.42
C PRO A 270 -97.01 51.82 21.81
N PRO A 271 -97.32 51.62 23.10
CA PRO A 271 -98.14 50.51 23.56
C PRO A 271 -99.59 50.72 23.08
N VAL A 272 -100.03 49.93 22.11
CA VAL A 272 -101.43 49.85 21.69
C VAL A 272 -102.11 48.59 22.19
N SER A 273 -103.33 48.83 22.63
CA SER A 273 -104.28 47.98 23.30
C SER A 273 -105.00 47.02 22.33
N HIS A 274 -105.18 45.78 22.78
CA HIS A 274 -106.26 44.81 22.52
C HIS A 274 -106.46 44.11 21.14
N LEU A 275 -106.55 42.76 21.26
CA LEU A 275 -107.33 41.75 20.51
C LEU A 275 -106.67 40.85 19.42
N LEU A 276 -106.78 39.55 19.74
CA LEU A 276 -107.17 38.39 18.91
C LEU A 276 -106.14 37.68 18.01
N VAL A 277 -105.89 36.42 18.43
CA VAL A 277 -105.98 35.17 17.64
C VAL A 277 -104.87 34.87 16.64
N GLY A 278 -104.13 33.80 16.99
CA GLY A 278 -104.15 32.61 16.13
C GLY A 278 -102.83 32.19 15.49
N ALA A 279 -102.53 30.90 15.71
CA ALA A 279 -101.71 30.01 14.89
C ALA A 279 -100.18 30.01 15.07
N ALA A 280 -99.72 28.95 15.75
CA ALA A 280 -98.47 28.25 15.46
C ALA A 280 -98.54 27.64 14.03
N PRO A 281 -97.43 27.32 13.34
CA PRO A 281 -96.47 26.31 13.80
C PRO A 281 -94.98 26.64 13.60
N ALA A 282 -94.16 26.07 14.48
CA ALA A 282 -92.72 25.96 14.32
C ALA A 282 -92.37 24.80 13.38
N CYS A 283 -91.61 25.10 12.32
CA CYS A 283 -90.93 24.13 11.48
C CYS A 283 -89.43 24.12 11.84
N SER A 284 -89.05 23.10 12.62
CA SER A 284 -87.92 22.18 12.43
C SER A 284 -86.59 22.60 11.74
N LEU A 285 -85.54 22.06 12.36
CA LEU A 285 -84.29 21.48 11.80
C LEU A 285 -83.18 22.46 11.33
N VAL A 286 -82.07 22.55 12.07
CA VAL A 286 -80.89 21.64 12.10
C VAL A 286 -79.93 21.89 10.93
N GLY A 287 -78.66 22.13 11.29
CA GLY A 287 -77.52 21.62 10.53
C GLY A 287 -76.76 22.62 9.65
N GLY A 288 -76.01 23.54 10.26
CA GLY A 288 -74.91 24.22 9.59
C GLY A 288 -73.65 23.35 9.58
N LEU A 289 -73.30 22.86 8.39
CA LEU A 289 -72.03 22.26 7.98
C LEU A 289 -70.85 23.13 8.43
N SER A 290 -69.90 22.57 9.18
CA SER A 290 -68.57 22.14 8.72
C SER A 290 -67.81 23.18 7.88
N MET A 291 -66.66 23.65 8.41
CA MET A 291 -65.37 23.45 7.73
C MET A 291 -64.20 23.77 8.67
N ASP A 292 -63.36 22.74 8.85
CA ASP A 292 -62.00 22.80 9.38
C ASP A 292 -61.13 23.81 8.64
N VAL A 293 -60.37 24.62 9.38
CA VAL A 293 -59.09 25.18 8.94
C VAL A 293 -58.17 25.30 10.14
N ALA A 294 -57.14 24.45 10.23
CA ALA A 294 -55.75 24.83 10.48
C ALA A 294 -54.91 23.62 10.94
N ALA A 295 -54.13 23.06 10.02
CA ALA A 295 -52.92 22.32 10.37
C ALA A 295 -51.94 22.36 9.19
N THR A 296 -51.15 23.44 9.11
CA THR A 296 -49.90 23.43 8.35
C THR A 296 -48.77 23.85 9.28
N GLY A 297 -47.92 22.88 9.56
CA GLY A 297 -46.72 23.02 10.35
C GLY A 297 -45.60 23.73 9.59
N PHE A 298 -44.73 24.30 10.41
CA PHE A 298 -43.36 24.77 10.18
C PHE A 298 -42.60 24.20 8.97
N PRO A 299 -41.69 25.04 8.44
CA PRO A 299 -40.32 24.59 8.22
C PRO A 299 -39.34 25.37 9.11
N VAL A 300 -38.53 24.60 9.84
CA VAL A 300 -37.28 25.05 10.48
C VAL A 300 -36.20 25.07 9.38
N ILE A 301 -35.62 26.25 9.15
CA ILE A 301 -34.31 26.42 8.51
C ILE A 301 -33.54 27.40 9.39
N LEU A 302 -32.63 26.86 10.21
CA LEU A 302 -31.29 27.34 10.56
C LEU A 302 -30.72 26.46 11.67
#